data_AF-A0AAE1CYC0-F1
#
_entry.id   AF-A0AAE1CYC0-F1
#
_cell.length_a   1.000
_cell.length_b   1.000
_cell.length_c   1.000
_cell.angle_alpha   90.00
_cell.angle_beta   90.00
_cell.angle_gamma   90.00
#
_symmetry.space_group_name_H-M   'P 1'
#
loop_
_entity.id
_entity.type
_entity.pdbx_description
1 polymer ?
#
loop_
_entity_poly.entity_id
_entity_poly.type
_entity_poly.pdbx_seq_one_letter_code
_entity_poly.pdbx_strand_id
1 'polypeptide(L)'
;MTTGGRFCLQDCVNKRIIVGGEVGIAADNVDRLKELMSGEKTTFERKMKSPDTCKANLVILNSNNMPFANVPQEKQALENRMFIFKNLKKK
;
A
#
# COMPACT_ATOMS: atom_id res chain seq x y z
N MET A 1 -15.16 -10.98 12.02
CA MET A 1 -14.29 -10.85 10.83
C MET A 1 -14.60 -9.50 10.21
N THR A 2 -13.79 -8.49 10.51
CA THR A 2 -13.94 -7.14 9.95
C THR A 2 -13.51 -7.18 8.49
N THR A 3 -14.47 -7.03 7.59
CA THR A 3 -14.28 -6.81 6.16
C THR A 3 -13.66 -5.42 5.92
N GLY A 4 -12.41 -5.25 6.32
CA GLY A 4 -11.57 -4.18 5.77
C GLY A 4 -11.30 -4.51 4.31
N GLY A 5 -11.61 -3.59 3.40
CA GLY A 5 -11.40 -3.80 1.97
C GLY A 5 -9.95 -4.20 1.68
N ARG A 6 -9.76 -5.27 0.87
CA ARG A 6 -8.43 -5.67 0.43
C ARG A 6 -7.82 -4.56 -0.41
N PHE A 7 -6.55 -4.24 -0.18
CA PHE A 7 -5.82 -3.27 -1.00
C PHE A 7 -5.71 -3.79 -2.45
N CYS A 8 -6.42 -3.14 -3.38
CA CYS A 8 -6.47 -3.55 -4.78
C CYS A 8 -5.31 -2.90 -5.57
N LEU A 9 -4.19 -3.61 -5.66
CA LEU A 9 -3.00 -3.15 -6.38
C LEU A 9 -3.25 -2.91 -7.88
N GLN A 10 -4.27 -3.54 -8.46
CA GLN A 10 -4.63 -3.35 -9.88
C GLN A 10 -5.10 -1.92 -10.17
N ASP A 11 -5.70 -1.24 -9.19
CA ASP A 11 -6.19 0.13 -9.36
C ASP A 11 -5.06 1.18 -9.32
N CYS A 12 -3.85 0.74 -8.91
CA CYS A 12 -2.65 1.57 -8.84
C CYS A 12 -1.97 1.76 -10.20
N VAL A 13 -2.30 0.90 -11.18
CA VAL A 13 -1.71 0.95 -12.53
C VAL A 13 -2.00 2.29 -13.20
N ASN A 14 -0.98 2.88 -13.82
CA ASN A 14 -1.03 4.17 -14.53
C ASN A 14 -1.49 5.37 -13.68
N LYS A 15 -1.55 5.25 -12.35
CA LYS A 15 -1.74 6.40 -11.45
C LYS A 15 -0.42 7.18 -11.34
N ARG A 16 -0.51 8.47 -11.00
CA ARG A 16 0.63 9.29 -10.58
C ARG A 16 0.74 9.37 -9.05
N ILE A 17 -0.42 9.37 -8.40
CA ILE A 17 -0.58 9.40 -6.95
C ILE A 17 -1.57 8.28 -6.60
N ILE A 18 -1.23 7.48 -5.60
CA ILE A 18 -2.04 6.39 -5.09
C ILE A 18 -2.48 6.79 -3.68
N VAL A 19 -3.78 6.83 -3.45
CA VAL A 19 -4.35 7.19 -2.14
C VAL A 19 -5.10 5.99 -1.59
N GLY A 20 -4.64 5.45 -0.47
CA GLY A 20 -5.29 4.38 0.27
C GLY A 20 -5.96 4.91 1.53
N GLY A 21 -7.29 4.91 1.57
CA GLY A 21 -8.09 5.20 2.77
C GLY A 21 -8.53 3.92 3.47
N GLU A 22 -8.41 3.87 4.80
CA GLU A 22 -8.89 2.74 5.64
C GLU A 22 -8.37 1.36 5.22
N VAL A 23 -7.12 1.30 4.78
CA VAL A 23 -6.53 0.08 4.22
C VAL A 23 -6.03 -0.86 5.31
N GLY A 24 -6.55 -2.09 5.31
CA GLY A 24 -5.92 -3.22 5.99
C GLY A 24 -4.92 -3.91 5.05
N ILE A 25 -3.65 -3.98 5.43
CA ILE A 25 -2.64 -4.71 4.66
C ILE A 25 -2.79 -6.19 5.00
N ALA A 26 -3.10 -6.99 3.98
CA ALA A 26 -3.20 -8.44 4.08
C ALA A 26 -1.84 -9.09 3.73
N ALA A 27 -1.54 -10.24 4.35
CA ALA A 27 -0.25 -10.93 4.21
C ALA A 27 0.09 -11.27 2.75
N ASP A 28 -0.91 -11.60 1.94
CA ASP A 28 -0.78 -11.90 0.51
C ASP A 28 -0.36 -10.71 -0.36
N ASN A 29 -0.54 -9.49 0.14
CA ASN A 29 -0.22 -8.25 -0.59
C ASN A 29 0.99 -7.51 -0.03
N VAL A 30 1.57 -7.96 1.10
CA VAL A 30 2.69 -7.28 1.76
C VAL A 30 3.86 -7.08 0.81
N ASP A 31 4.33 -8.13 0.15
CA ASP A 31 5.56 -8.06 -0.64
C ASP A 31 5.39 -7.15 -1.85
N ARG A 32 4.24 -7.25 -2.54
CA ARG A 32 3.87 -6.34 -3.61
C ARG A 32 3.72 -4.89 -3.15
N LEU A 33 3.25 -4.67 -1.92
CA LEU A 33 3.16 -3.33 -1.35
C LEU A 33 4.55 -2.78 -1.03
N LYS A 34 5.48 -3.60 -0.52
CA LYS A 34 6.88 -3.20 -0.32
C LYS A 34 7.54 -2.80 -1.64
N GLU A 35 7.28 -3.54 -2.72
CA GLU A 35 7.74 -3.21 -4.08
C GLU A 35 7.13 -1.89 -4.57
N LEU A 36 5.81 -1.71 -4.39
CA LEU A 36 5.14 -0.46 -4.77
C LEU A 36 5.71 0.75 -4.02
N MET A 37 6.02 0.58 -2.74
CA MET A 37 6.52 1.63 -1.86
C MET A 37 8.04 1.86 -1.96
N SER A 38 8.81 0.96 -2.60
CA SER A 38 10.23 1.19 -2.85
C SER A 38 10.46 2.27 -3.93
N GLY A 39 9.41 2.64 -4.68
CA GLY A 39 9.53 3.54 -5.83
C GLY A 39 10.11 2.86 -7.06
N GLU A 40 10.25 1.53 -7.05
CA GLU A 40 10.68 0.76 -8.21
C GLU A 40 9.51 0.41 -9.12
N LYS A 41 9.83 0.04 -10.38
CA LYS A 41 8.81 -0.43 -11.33
C LYS A 41 8.28 -1.78 -10.84
N THR A 42 7.00 -1.83 -10.50
CA THR A 42 6.34 -3.05 -10.04
C THR A 42 5.41 -3.57 -11.13
N THR A 43 5.55 -4.84 -11.50
CA THR A 43 4.65 -5.46 -12.51
C THR A 43 3.58 -6.29 -11.81
N PHE A 44 2.33 -6.07 -12.18
CA PHE A 44 1.18 -6.79 -11.64
C PHE A 44 0.59 -7.72 -12.69
N GLU A 45 0.47 -9.00 -12.34
CA GLU A 45 -0.24 -9.98 -13.15
C GLU A 45 -1.75 -9.76 -13.05
N ARG A 46 -2.43 -9.83 -14.20
CA ARG A 46 -3.88 -9.67 -14.29
C ARG A 46 -4.49 -10.92 -14.89
N LYS A 47 -5.50 -11.49 -14.22
CA LYS A 47 -6.22 -12.65 -14.74
C LYS A 47 -6.91 -12.25 -16.05
N MET A 48 -6.56 -12.94 -17.14
CA MET A 48 -7.08 -12.72 -18.51
C MET A 48 -6.70 -11.38 -19.17
N LYS A 49 -5.67 -10.67 -18.70
CA LYS A 49 -5.15 -9.46 -19.37
C LYS A 49 -3.62 -9.50 -19.40
N SER A 50 -3.02 -8.70 -20.28
CA SER A 50 -1.57 -8.49 -20.26
C SER A 50 -1.12 -7.97 -18.89
N PRO A 51 0.05 -8.39 -18.39
CA PRO A 51 0.64 -7.80 -17.20
C PRO A 51 0.75 -6.28 -17.35
N ASP A 52 0.50 -5.56 -16.26
CA ASP A 52 0.60 -4.11 -16.24
C ASP A 52 1.72 -3.67 -15.31
N THR A 53 2.48 -2.65 -15.72
CA THR A 53 3.57 -2.11 -14.90
C THR A 53 3.15 -0.81 -14.24
N CYS A 54 3.23 -0.79 -12.92
CA CYS A 54 3.14 0.43 -12.13
C CYS A 54 4.48 1.14 -12.14
N LYS A 55 4.48 2.41 -12.55
CA LYS A 55 5.66 3.28 -12.45
C LYS A 55 5.81 3.75 -11.01
N ALA A 56 6.99 4.31 -10.69
CA ALA A 56 7.24 4.95 -9.40
C ALA A 56 6.16 6.00 -9.10
N ASN A 57 5.41 5.81 -8.03
CA ASN A 57 4.23 6.60 -7.70
C ASN A 57 4.28 7.05 -6.25
N LEU A 58 3.76 8.26 -5.98
CA LEU A 58 3.58 8.72 -4.61
C LEU A 58 2.42 7.95 -3.97
N VAL A 59 2.69 7.23 -2.87
CA VAL A 59 1.69 6.49 -2.11
C VAL A 59 1.34 7.25 -0.83
N ILE A 60 0.06 7.57 -0.66
CA ILE A 60 -0.48 8.22 0.54
C ILE A 60 -1.43 7.24 1.22
N LEU A 61 -1.06 6.81 2.42
CA LEU A 61 -1.92 5.95 3.25
C LEU A 61 -2.54 6.78 4.36
N ASN A 62 -3.86 6.89 4.36
CA ASN A 62 -4.63 7.58 5.39
C ASN A 62 -5.48 6.56 6.14
N SER A 63 -5.19 6.34 7.42
CA SER A 63 -5.91 5.37 8.23
C SER A 63 -5.97 5.82 9.68
N ASN A 64 -7.16 5.69 10.28
CA ASN A 64 -7.36 5.84 11.72
C ASN A 64 -6.91 4.58 12.49
N ASN A 65 -6.78 3.45 11.79
CA ASN A 65 -6.34 2.17 12.35
C ASN A 65 -4.88 1.90 11.99
N MET A 66 -4.19 1.11 12.80
CA MET A 66 -2.84 0.66 12.47
C MET A 66 -2.88 -0.24 11.21
N PRO A 67 -2.33 0.20 10.06
CA PRO A 67 -2.50 -0.51 8.78
C PRO A 67 -1.83 -1.89 8.74
N PHE A 68 -0.89 -2.13 9.67
CA PHE A 68 -0.13 -3.38 9.82
C PHE A 68 -0.70 -4.34 10.87
N ALA A 69 -1.91 -4.09 11.39
CA ALA A 69 -2.49 -4.90 12.48
C ALA A 69 -2.54 -6.41 12.17
N ASN A 70 -2.70 -6.78 10.89
CA ASN A 70 -2.74 -8.18 10.45
C ASN A 70 -1.36 -8.77 10.12
N VAL A 71 -0.33 -7.93 10.05
CA VAL A 71 1.05 -8.30 9.66
C VAL A 71 2.07 -7.60 10.56
N PRO A 72 2.01 -7.79 11.89
CA PRO A 72 2.85 -7.06 12.84
C PRO A 72 4.35 -7.27 12.60
N GLN A 73 4.75 -8.45 12.11
CA GLN A 73 6.13 -8.78 11.77
C GLN A 73 6.69 -7.94 10.61
N GLU A 74 5.83 -7.39 9.76
CA GLU A 74 6.20 -6.60 8.58
C GLU A 74 6.24 -5.10 8.86
N LYS A 75 5.80 -4.69 10.04
CA LYS A 75 5.68 -3.29 10.45
C LYS A 75 6.96 -2.51 10.19
N GLN A 76 8.10 -2.98 10.71
CA GLN A 76 9.35 -2.24 10.61
C GLN A 76 9.82 -2.10 9.16
N ALA A 77 9.65 -3.14 8.34
CA ALA A 77 9.99 -3.09 6.92
C ALA A 77 9.13 -2.04 6.18
N LEU A 78 7.84 -1.97 6.47
CA LEU A 78 6.93 -1.01 5.84
C LEU A 78 7.15 0.41 6.35
N GLU A 79 7.35 0.60 7.67
CA GLU A 79 7.65 1.90 8.26
C GLU A 79 8.94 2.51 7.71
N ASN A 80 9.97 1.70 7.41
CA ASN A 80 11.22 2.18 6.78
C ASN A 80 11.02 2.76 5.37
N ARG A 81 9.87 2.50 4.74
CA ARG A 81 9.50 2.99 3.40
C ARG A 81 8.46 4.13 3.46
N MET A 82 8.17 4.64 4.66
CA MET A 82 7.13 5.63 4.89
C MET A 82 7.65 6.85 5.63
N PHE A 83 7.12 8.01 5.26
CA PHE A 83 7.08 9.16 6.14
C PHE A 83 5.81 9.10 6.99
N ILE A 84 5.96 8.86 8.29
CA ILE A 84 4.83 8.70 9.20
C ILE A 84 4.56 10.02 9.93
N PHE A 85 3.42 10.63 9.62
CA PHE A 85 2.94 11.82 10.31
C PHE A 85 2.04 11.42 11.48
N LYS A 86 2.62 11.26 12.67
CA LYS A 86 1.86 11.07 13.91
C LYS A 86 1.56 12.43 14.54
N ASN A 87 0.30 12.64 14.96
CA ASN A 87 -0.11 13.78 15.77
C ASN A 87 0.33 15.14 15.21
N LEU A 88 -0.12 15.48 14.00
CA LEU A 88 -0.09 16.87 13.54
C LEU A 88 -0.94 17.69 14.53
N LYS A 89 -0.30 18.30 15.52
CA LYS A 89 -0.97 19.23 16.44
C LYS A 89 -1.65 20.28 15.57
N LYS A 90 -2.97 20.43 15.73
CA LYS A 90 -3.69 21.55 15.14
C LYS A 90 -3.03 22.82 15.68
N LYS A 91 -2.40 23.59 14.80
CA LYS A 91 -2.08 24.99 15.07
C LYS A 91 -3.36 25.80 14.98
#